data_AF-A0A4P6PH60-F1
#
_entry.id   AF-A0A4P6PH60-F1
#
_cell.length_a   1.000
_cell.length_b   1.000
_cell.length_c   1.000
_cell.angle_alpha   90.00
_cell.angle_beta   90.00
_cell.angle_gamma   90.00
#
_symmetry.space_group_name_H-M   'P 1'
#
loop_
_entity.id
_entity.type
_entity.pdbx_description
1 polymer ?
#
loop_
_entity_poly.entity_id
_entity_poly.type
_entity_poly.pdbx_seq_one_letter_code
_entity_poly.pdbx_strand_id
1 'polypeptide(L)'
;MSQNQYIQDFMNTFKYEGLTFDDVSLITQYADFLPGDTDISSKLTRNVSVKIPFLSAAMDTVTESRMANSMAMLGGIGVIHKNLEPEVQAQQVSRVKHHLNGLIADPITFSTNDTLETIAERRSEKGYSFNGFPIIDNDGKLAGILTSKDIRFARSKRAAVTEIMTKNVITAPPDTNLKQAYEIMQEHKIGKLPLVNKGKLIALYSYADVRRLIENEEPLFNRDEKYRLRVAAGIGPGDYERAEILNEREVDVLVVDTAHGHTKGVIDMVSWVKNKFPHIDVIGGNIATGEAALALRDAGADAVKVGIGPGSICTTRVVAGVGVPQISAIYAAASALKGEIPVVADGGIRNSGDIAKALVAGADTVMMGSVLAGTEESPGEKIIYEGRQFVIYRGMGSLDAMKSREGSRQRYGLSDDDDIVPQGIEGMVPFAGTVSKVMKQYCGGLQASLGYCGARNIEALKATGKFVRVSSAGAVEAHAHDIKITKEAPNYRR
;
A
#
# COMPACT_ATOMS: atom_id res chain seq x y z
N MET A 1 5.14 -24.43 -6.75
CA MET A 1 4.97 -25.18 -5.48
C MET A 1 4.04 -26.34 -5.75
N SER A 2 4.26 -27.51 -5.14
CA SER A 2 3.30 -28.62 -5.21
C SER A 2 1.99 -28.20 -4.52
N GLN A 3 0.86 -28.49 -5.16
CA GLN A 3 -0.46 -28.21 -4.61
C GLN A 3 -0.65 -28.98 -3.29
N ASN A 4 -1.21 -28.33 -2.28
CA ASN A 4 -1.48 -28.94 -0.98
C ASN A 4 -2.57 -30.02 -1.14
N GLN A 5 -2.16 -31.29 -1.12
CA GLN A 5 -3.03 -32.44 -1.39
C GLN A 5 -4.21 -32.51 -0.41
N TYR A 6 -3.98 -32.18 0.87
CA TYR A 6 -5.05 -32.20 1.87
C TYR A 6 -6.15 -31.19 1.52
N ILE A 7 -5.77 -29.96 1.15
CA ILE A 7 -6.73 -28.93 0.73
C ILE A 7 -7.43 -29.35 -0.57
N GLN A 8 -6.73 -29.99 -1.49
CA GLN A 8 -7.34 -30.51 -2.70
C GLN A 8 -8.41 -31.56 -2.41
N ASP A 9 -8.10 -32.55 -1.57
CA ASP A 9 -9.04 -33.60 -1.16
C ASP A 9 -10.23 -33.03 -0.38
N PHE A 10 -9.96 -32.08 0.53
CA PHE A 10 -10.99 -31.33 1.24
C PHE A 10 -11.96 -30.62 0.28
N MET A 11 -11.44 -29.83 -0.66
CA MET A 11 -12.27 -29.09 -1.61
C MET A 11 -13.02 -30.02 -2.59
N ASN A 12 -12.43 -31.16 -2.97
CA ASN A 12 -13.10 -32.16 -3.81
C ASN A 12 -14.33 -32.79 -3.13
N THR A 13 -14.37 -32.82 -1.80
CA THR A 13 -15.53 -33.28 -1.04
C THR A 13 -16.74 -32.34 -1.19
N PHE A 14 -16.50 -31.07 -1.58
CA PHE A 14 -17.50 -30.01 -1.66
C PHE A 14 -17.68 -29.46 -3.08
N LYS A 15 -17.57 -30.32 -4.11
CA LYS A 15 -17.56 -29.92 -5.53
C LYS A 15 -18.72 -28.99 -5.97
N TYR A 16 -19.90 -29.14 -5.35
CA TYR A 16 -21.11 -28.37 -5.69
C TYR A 16 -21.48 -27.35 -4.60
N GLU A 17 -20.58 -27.07 -3.66
CA GLU A 17 -20.79 -26.15 -2.56
C GLU A 17 -19.73 -25.04 -2.57
N GLY A 18 -20.17 -23.81 -2.32
CA GLY A 18 -19.25 -22.68 -2.14
C GLY A 18 -18.98 -22.46 -0.65
N LEU A 19 -17.70 -22.35 -0.27
CA LEU A 19 -17.26 -22.11 1.09
C LEU A 19 -16.72 -20.68 1.24
N THR A 20 -17.03 -20.06 2.36
CA THR A 20 -16.47 -18.77 2.82
C THR A 20 -15.69 -18.94 4.12
N PHE A 21 -15.18 -17.85 4.67
CA PHE A 21 -14.30 -17.87 5.85
C PHE A 21 -14.95 -18.52 7.10
N ASP A 22 -16.25 -18.35 7.31
CA ASP A 22 -16.97 -18.92 8.46
C ASP A 22 -17.30 -20.41 8.32
N ASP A 23 -17.23 -20.95 7.10
CA ASP A 23 -17.49 -22.38 6.86
C ASP A 23 -16.28 -23.26 7.19
N VAL A 24 -15.12 -22.66 7.50
CA VAL A 24 -13.86 -23.39 7.72
C VAL A 24 -13.07 -22.86 8.91
N SER A 25 -12.34 -23.76 9.56
CA SER A 25 -11.30 -23.45 10.56
C SER A 25 -9.99 -24.12 10.20
N LEU A 26 -8.88 -23.56 10.67
CA LEU A 26 -7.54 -24.14 10.50
C LEU A 26 -7.31 -25.19 11.59
N ILE A 27 -6.76 -26.34 11.20
CA ILE A 27 -6.38 -27.41 12.14
C ILE A 27 -4.98 -27.14 12.68
N THR A 28 -4.81 -27.24 13.99
CA THR A 28 -3.51 -27.07 14.66
C THR A 28 -2.54 -28.19 14.27
N GLN A 29 -1.26 -27.85 14.21
CA GLN A 29 -0.19 -28.79 13.87
C GLN A 29 1.02 -28.56 14.78
N TYR A 30 1.98 -29.50 14.76
CA TYR A 30 3.19 -29.42 15.56
C TYR A 30 4.05 -28.20 15.18
N ALA A 31 4.55 -27.47 16.17
CA ALA A 31 5.48 -26.35 16.01
C ALA A 31 6.60 -26.43 17.05
N ASP A 32 7.84 -26.20 16.60
CA ASP A 32 9.06 -26.15 17.43
C ASP A 32 9.66 -24.73 17.51
N PHE A 33 8.84 -23.71 17.29
CA PHE A 33 9.21 -22.29 17.27
C PHE A 33 8.08 -21.41 17.83
N LEU A 34 8.38 -20.15 18.12
CA LEU A 34 7.38 -19.19 18.60
C LEU A 34 6.78 -18.38 17.45
N PRO A 35 5.54 -17.89 17.57
CA PRO A 35 4.90 -17.05 16.53
C PRO A 35 5.77 -15.87 16.06
N GLY A 36 6.51 -15.23 16.97
CA GLY A 36 7.39 -14.10 16.64
C GLY A 36 8.56 -14.44 15.71
N ASP A 37 8.92 -15.72 15.59
CA ASP A 37 10.01 -16.21 14.75
C ASP A 37 9.57 -16.46 13.29
N THR A 38 8.28 -16.27 12.99
CA THR A 38 7.70 -16.58 11.67
C THR A 38 7.88 -15.44 10.67
N ASP A 39 8.18 -15.80 9.41
CA ASP A 39 8.27 -14.85 8.30
C ASP A 39 6.94 -14.75 7.55
N ILE A 40 6.37 -13.55 7.56
CA ILE A 40 5.11 -13.23 6.87
C ILE A 40 5.32 -12.47 5.56
N SER A 41 6.56 -12.40 5.06
CA SER A 41 6.86 -11.86 3.73
C SER A 41 6.19 -12.70 2.64
N SER A 42 5.75 -12.06 1.57
CA SER A 42 5.06 -12.72 0.45
C SER A 42 5.32 -12.03 -0.89
N LYS A 43 4.88 -12.67 -1.98
CA LYS A 43 4.88 -12.09 -3.32
C LYS A 43 3.53 -11.44 -3.60
N LEU A 44 3.55 -10.15 -3.92
CA LEU A 44 2.37 -9.44 -4.41
C LEU A 44 2.13 -9.75 -5.89
N THR A 45 3.19 -9.64 -6.68
CA THR A 45 3.22 -9.93 -8.11
C THR A 45 4.46 -10.77 -8.43
N ARG A 46 4.66 -11.10 -9.70
CA ARG A 46 5.84 -11.84 -10.15
C ARG A 46 7.15 -11.21 -9.67
N ASN A 47 7.26 -9.87 -9.75
CA ASN A 47 8.49 -9.13 -9.47
C ASN A 47 8.43 -8.29 -8.18
N VAL A 48 7.24 -8.03 -7.63
CA VAL A 48 7.08 -7.22 -6.40
C VAL A 48 6.81 -8.13 -5.20
N SER A 49 7.72 -8.05 -4.22
CA SER A 49 7.55 -8.69 -2.90
C SER A 49 7.13 -7.68 -1.85
N VAL A 50 6.44 -8.13 -0.82
CA VAL A 50 5.99 -7.35 0.33
C VAL A 50 6.47 -8.02 1.62
N LYS A 51 6.76 -7.21 2.66
CA LYS A 51 7.20 -7.71 3.98
C LYS A 51 6.04 -8.16 4.86
N ILE A 52 4.85 -7.66 4.58
CA ILE A 52 3.58 -8.13 5.15
C ILE A 52 2.60 -8.33 3.99
N PRO A 53 1.72 -9.36 4.02
CA PRO A 53 0.95 -9.77 2.85
C PRO A 53 -0.33 -8.92 2.67
N PHE A 54 -0.22 -7.60 2.87
CA PHE A 54 -1.35 -6.70 3.01
C PHE A 54 -1.34 -5.55 2.00
N LEU A 55 -2.50 -5.33 1.39
CA LEU A 55 -2.77 -4.23 0.47
C LEU A 55 -3.98 -3.43 0.93
N SER A 56 -3.91 -2.11 0.80
CA SER A 56 -5.10 -1.27 0.96
C SER A 56 -5.89 -1.15 -0.35
N ALA A 57 -7.20 -1.30 -0.27
CA ALA A 57 -8.09 -1.36 -1.43
C ALA A 57 -8.14 -0.04 -2.23
N ALA A 58 -8.33 -0.15 -3.55
CA ALA A 58 -8.44 0.96 -4.49
C ALA A 58 -9.81 1.67 -4.39
N MET A 59 -10.08 2.29 -3.24
CA MET A 59 -11.35 2.95 -2.93
C MET A 59 -11.13 4.36 -2.40
N ASP A 60 -12.04 5.26 -2.76
CA ASP A 60 -11.99 6.69 -2.40
C ASP A 60 -12.19 6.99 -0.91
N THR A 61 -12.62 5.99 -0.14
CA THR A 61 -12.72 6.05 1.33
C THR A 61 -11.60 5.27 2.02
N VAL A 62 -10.66 4.67 1.28
CA VAL A 62 -9.60 3.82 1.84
C VAL A 62 -8.21 4.33 1.50
N THR A 63 -7.89 4.56 0.22
CA THR A 63 -6.48 4.72 -0.20
C THR A 63 -6.21 5.95 -1.06
N GLU A 64 -5.59 6.95 -0.43
CA GLU A 64 -4.80 7.99 -1.10
C GLU A 64 -3.34 7.95 -0.60
N SER A 65 -2.52 8.96 -0.94
CA SER A 65 -1.09 8.99 -0.58
C SER A 65 -0.80 8.77 0.90
N ARG A 66 -1.62 9.29 1.83
CA ARG A 66 -1.41 9.09 3.28
C ARG A 66 -1.46 7.61 3.68
N MET A 67 -2.50 6.90 3.24
CA MET A 67 -2.64 5.46 3.44
C MET A 67 -1.52 4.70 2.72
N ALA A 68 -1.25 5.03 1.45
CA ALA A 68 -0.23 4.34 0.66
C ALA A 68 1.19 4.48 1.25
N ASN A 69 1.56 5.68 1.72
CA ASN A 69 2.80 5.92 2.46
C ASN A 69 2.91 5.01 3.67
N SER A 70 1.86 5.01 4.49
CA SER A 70 1.85 4.28 5.76
C SER A 70 1.88 2.77 5.52
N MET A 71 1.13 2.25 4.54
CA MET A 71 1.18 0.85 4.15
C MET A 71 2.56 0.44 3.65
N ALA A 72 3.18 1.23 2.77
CA ALA A 72 4.51 0.94 2.26
C ALA A 72 5.58 1.00 3.36
N MET A 73 5.50 1.96 4.30
CA MET A 73 6.39 2.02 5.47
C MET A 73 6.20 0.86 6.45
N LEU A 74 5.02 0.26 6.50
CA LEU A 74 4.77 -0.95 7.31
C LEU A 74 5.17 -2.23 6.57
N GLY A 75 5.51 -2.14 5.29
CA GLY A 75 5.96 -3.26 4.46
C GLY A 75 4.90 -3.89 3.57
N GLY A 76 3.70 -3.31 3.53
CA GLY A 76 2.65 -3.63 2.57
C GLY A 76 2.73 -2.71 1.34
N ILE A 77 1.59 -2.45 0.71
CA ILE A 77 1.47 -1.45 -0.36
C ILE A 77 0.04 -0.87 -0.38
N GLY A 78 -0.12 0.38 -0.82
CA GLY A 78 -1.44 0.95 -1.07
C GLY A 78 -1.74 1.07 -2.57
N VAL A 79 -3.00 0.82 -2.95
CA VAL A 79 -3.50 1.03 -4.31
C VAL A 79 -4.29 2.34 -4.40
N ILE A 80 -3.74 3.36 -5.05
CA ILE A 80 -4.42 4.64 -5.27
C ILE A 80 -5.63 4.43 -6.19
N HIS A 81 -6.83 4.81 -5.76
CA HIS A 81 -8.06 4.61 -6.52
C HIS A 81 -8.16 5.46 -7.80
N LYS A 82 -8.97 5.00 -8.75
CA LYS A 82 -9.17 5.67 -10.05
C LYS A 82 -10.31 6.70 -10.10
N ASN A 83 -11.04 6.91 -8.99
CA ASN A 83 -12.05 7.98 -8.86
C ASN A 83 -11.48 9.41 -8.84
N LEU A 84 -10.21 9.58 -9.17
CA LEU A 84 -9.55 10.88 -9.33
C LEU A 84 -9.34 11.14 -10.83
N GLU A 85 -9.25 12.40 -11.21
CA GLU A 85 -8.70 12.76 -12.53
C GLU A 85 -7.31 12.13 -12.72
N PRO A 86 -6.93 11.72 -13.95
CA PRO A 86 -5.66 11.06 -14.22
C PRO A 86 -4.44 11.76 -13.60
N GLU A 87 -4.35 13.08 -13.75
CA GLU A 87 -3.25 13.90 -13.23
C GLU A 87 -3.27 13.95 -11.70
N VAL A 88 -4.44 13.99 -11.08
CA VAL A 88 -4.57 14.02 -9.62
C VAL A 88 -4.17 12.66 -9.04
N GLN A 89 -4.55 11.56 -9.68
CA GLN A 89 -4.09 10.22 -9.30
C GLN A 89 -2.57 10.11 -9.41
N ALA A 90 -1.99 10.61 -10.49
CA ALA A 90 -0.55 10.63 -10.70
C ALA A 90 0.19 11.51 -9.68
N GLN A 91 -0.40 12.62 -9.24
CA GLN A 91 0.12 13.42 -8.13
C GLN A 91 0.13 12.64 -6.81
N GLN A 92 -0.89 11.83 -6.53
CA GLN A 92 -0.91 10.97 -5.34
C GLN A 92 0.21 9.92 -5.39
N VAL A 93 0.44 9.29 -6.56
CA VAL A 93 1.58 8.38 -6.79
C VAL A 93 2.92 9.11 -6.54
N SER A 94 3.09 10.29 -7.14
CA SER A 94 4.28 11.13 -6.97
C SER A 94 4.56 11.45 -5.50
N ARG A 95 3.53 11.83 -4.73
CA ARG A 95 3.66 12.06 -3.27
C ARG A 95 4.19 10.84 -2.52
N VAL A 96 3.85 9.63 -2.95
CA VAL A 96 4.35 8.39 -2.34
C VAL A 96 5.79 8.10 -2.74
N LYS A 97 6.09 8.16 -4.05
CA LYS A 97 7.46 7.95 -4.56
C LYS A 97 8.46 8.94 -3.94
N HIS A 98 8.00 10.15 -3.61
CA HIS A 98 8.82 11.20 -3.00
C HIS A 98 8.57 11.38 -1.50
N HIS A 99 7.91 10.42 -0.83
CA HIS A 99 7.66 10.53 0.61
C HIS A 99 8.93 10.38 1.43
N LEU A 100 9.73 9.36 1.10
CA LEU A 100 11.04 9.13 1.69
C LEU A 100 12.09 10.00 1.03
N ASN A 101 11.99 11.30 1.30
CA ASN A 101 12.93 12.25 0.75
C ASN A 101 14.02 12.55 1.78
N GLY A 102 15.23 12.03 1.52
CA GLY A 102 16.46 12.69 1.99
C GLY A 102 16.73 14.01 1.24
N LEU A 103 15.96 14.26 0.17
CA LEU A 103 16.00 15.46 -0.67
C LEU A 103 15.04 16.54 -0.18
N ILE A 104 15.59 17.64 0.32
CA ILE A 104 14.84 18.81 0.72
C ILE A 104 14.64 19.68 -0.52
N ALA A 105 13.42 19.62 -1.10
CA ALA A 105 13.08 20.32 -2.34
C ALA A 105 13.04 21.85 -2.19
N ASP A 106 12.63 22.35 -1.02
CA ASP A 106 12.67 23.78 -0.70
C ASP A 106 13.54 24.00 0.55
N PRO A 107 14.87 23.99 0.40
CA PRO A 107 15.77 24.14 1.54
C PRO A 107 15.70 25.56 2.09
N ILE A 108 15.61 25.69 3.41
CA ILE A 108 15.69 27.00 4.05
C ILE A 108 17.07 27.60 3.80
N THR A 109 17.09 28.74 3.11
CA THR A 109 18.30 29.48 2.75
C THR A 109 18.43 30.79 3.51
N PHE A 110 19.66 31.29 3.58
CA PHE A 110 19.97 32.66 4.02
C PHE A 110 20.73 33.41 2.93
N SER A 111 20.74 34.73 2.99
CA SER A 111 21.41 35.61 2.04
C SER A 111 22.86 35.86 2.45
N THR A 112 23.71 36.22 1.48
CA THR A 112 25.06 36.77 1.74
C THR A 112 25.07 38.02 2.62
N ASN A 113 23.94 38.72 2.76
CA ASN A 113 23.80 39.91 3.59
C ASN A 113 23.43 39.60 5.06
N ASP A 114 23.12 38.34 5.38
CA ASP A 114 22.72 37.94 6.73
C ASP A 114 23.92 37.83 7.68
N THR A 115 23.64 37.93 8.98
CA THR A 115 24.62 37.70 10.07
C THR A 115 24.26 36.45 10.85
N LEU A 116 25.19 35.94 11.68
CA LEU A 116 24.89 34.79 12.55
C LEU A 116 23.77 35.08 13.57
N GLU A 117 23.62 36.34 14.00
CA GLU A 117 22.54 36.78 14.89
C GLU A 117 21.18 36.63 14.21
N THR A 118 21.03 37.16 12.99
CA THR A 118 19.82 37.02 12.17
C THR A 118 19.44 35.56 11.93
N ILE A 119 20.43 34.71 11.65
CA ILE A 119 20.19 33.26 11.49
C ILE A 119 19.68 32.65 12.80
N ALA A 120 20.32 32.96 13.93
CA ALA A 120 19.93 32.41 15.23
C ALA A 120 18.52 32.83 15.65
N GLU A 121 18.16 34.10 15.45
CA GLU A 121 16.82 34.64 15.71
C GLU A 121 15.77 33.92 14.88
N ARG A 122 15.97 33.88 13.55
CA ARG A 122 15.01 33.23 12.64
C ARG A 122 14.85 31.73 12.95
N ARG A 123 15.93 31.06 13.36
CA ARG A 123 15.86 29.66 13.80
C ARG A 123 15.04 29.50 15.08
N SER A 124 15.21 30.39 16.05
CA SER A 124 14.45 30.38 17.30
C SER A 124 12.96 30.65 17.04
N GLU A 125 12.66 31.68 16.25
CA GLU A 125 11.29 32.06 15.88
C GLU A 125 10.55 30.94 15.14
N LYS A 126 11.24 30.23 14.26
CA LYS A 126 10.64 29.17 13.43
C LYS A 126 10.81 27.76 14.00
N GLY A 127 11.49 27.62 15.14
CA GLY A 127 11.71 26.32 15.79
C GLY A 127 12.60 25.35 14.99
N TYR A 128 13.58 25.84 14.23
CA TYR A 128 14.44 24.97 13.40
C TYR A 128 15.46 24.19 14.23
N SER A 129 15.32 22.86 14.25
CA SER A 129 16.21 21.95 15.00
C SER A 129 17.55 21.66 14.31
N PHE A 130 17.71 22.01 13.02
CA PHE A 130 18.91 21.75 12.24
C PHE A 130 19.81 22.98 12.09
N ASN A 131 21.08 22.75 11.76
CA ASN A 131 22.17 23.74 11.82
C ASN A 131 22.93 23.91 10.48
N GLY A 132 22.34 23.46 9.37
CA GLY A 132 22.97 23.49 8.04
C GLY A 132 22.10 24.21 7.02
N PHE A 133 22.60 25.32 6.46
CA PHE A 133 21.83 26.21 5.60
C PHE A 133 22.64 26.61 4.35
N PRO A 134 22.08 26.40 3.14
CA PRO A 134 22.64 26.99 1.93
C PRO A 134 22.55 28.53 1.98
N ILE A 135 23.59 29.19 1.48
CA ILE A 135 23.66 30.65 1.40
C ILE A 135 23.54 31.05 -0.07
N ILE A 136 22.60 31.94 -0.36
CA ILE A 136 22.32 32.44 -1.71
C ILE A 136 22.75 33.89 -1.87
N ASP A 137 23.23 34.24 -3.06
CA ASP A 137 23.49 35.63 -3.44
C ASP A 137 22.20 36.36 -3.87
N ASN A 138 22.34 37.63 -4.23
CA ASN A 138 21.23 38.47 -4.68
C ASN A 138 20.61 38.01 -6.01
N ASP A 139 21.31 37.18 -6.81
CA ASP A 139 20.83 36.62 -8.08
C ASP A 139 20.15 35.25 -7.89
N GLY A 140 20.06 34.77 -6.64
CA GLY A 140 19.52 33.46 -6.27
C GLY A 140 20.46 32.30 -6.61
N LYS A 141 21.76 32.55 -6.81
CA LYS A 141 22.76 31.51 -6.99
C LYS A 141 23.34 31.08 -5.65
N LEU A 142 23.81 29.84 -5.60
CA LEU A 142 24.46 29.30 -4.41
C LEU A 142 25.83 29.96 -4.21
N ALA A 143 25.96 30.75 -3.13
CA ALA A 143 27.17 31.47 -2.76
C ALA A 143 28.02 30.70 -1.74
N GLY A 144 27.39 29.83 -0.93
CA GLY A 144 28.09 29.07 0.09
C GLY A 144 27.16 28.14 0.88
N ILE A 145 27.71 27.50 1.89
CA ILE A 145 26.93 26.75 2.89
C ILE A 145 27.44 27.04 4.28
N LEU A 146 26.52 27.21 5.23
CA LEU A 146 26.82 27.39 6.64
C LEU A 146 26.40 26.14 7.41
N THR A 147 27.31 25.56 8.19
CA THR A 147 27.05 24.35 8.99
C THR A 147 27.42 24.56 10.46
N SER A 148 27.03 23.62 11.34
CA SER A 148 27.45 23.62 12.74
C SER A 148 28.97 23.64 12.93
N LYS A 149 29.73 23.12 11.95
CA LYS A 149 31.19 23.14 11.99
C LYS A 149 31.70 24.57 11.86
N ASP A 150 31.13 25.35 10.94
CA ASP A 150 31.55 26.71 10.62
C ASP A 150 31.21 27.68 11.75
N ILE A 151 29.99 27.55 12.32
CA ILE A 151 29.51 28.39 13.43
C ILE A 151 30.43 28.29 14.66
N ARG A 152 31.06 27.12 14.90
CA ARG A 152 31.99 26.94 16.04
C ARG A 152 33.27 27.77 15.94
N PHE A 153 33.64 28.21 14.74
CA PHE A 153 34.84 29.04 14.52
C PHE A 153 34.54 30.54 14.45
N ALA A 154 33.28 30.93 14.67
CA ALA A 154 32.86 32.33 14.72
C ALA A 154 33.46 33.06 15.93
N ARG A 155 34.13 34.19 15.70
CA ARG A 155 34.69 35.04 16.77
C ARG A 155 33.64 35.93 17.45
N SER A 156 32.51 36.16 16.78
CA SER A 156 31.43 37.04 17.24
C SER A 156 30.09 36.55 16.70
N LYS A 157 29.02 36.74 17.48
CA LYS A 157 27.65 36.45 17.06
C LYS A 157 27.14 37.41 15.97
N ARG A 158 27.81 38.55 15.76
CA ARG A 158 27.46 39.54 14.72
C ARG A 158 28.26 39.40 13.43
N ALA A 159 29.12 38.38 13.33
CA ALA A 159 29.92 38.18 12.14
C ALA A 159 29.02 37.95 10.91
N ALA A 160 29.44 38.51 9.77
CA ALA A 160 28.75 38.32 8.51
C ALA A 160 28.88 36.87 8.07
N VAL A 161 27.82 36.30 7.50
CA VAL A 161 27.81 34.89 7.08
C VAL A 161 28.90 34.61 6.03
N THR A 162 29.20 35.59 5.17
CA THR A 162 30.22 35.50 4.12
C THR A 162 31.65 35.35 4.63
N GLU A 163 31.91 35.71 5.90
CA GLU A 163 33.22 35.54 6.55
C GLU A 163 33.44 34.11 7.06
N ILE A 164 32.36 33.37 7.32
CA ILE A 164 32.38 32.12 8.07
C ILE A 164 31.93 30.93 7.21
N MET A 165 31.04 31.15 6.25
CA MET A 165 30.51 30.09 5.40
C MET A 165 31.60 29.39 4.57
N THR A 166 31.35 28.12 4.25
CA THR A 166 32.15 27.41 3.25
C THR A 166 31.77 27.92 1.86
N LYS A 167 32.73 28.51 1.13
CA LYS A 167 32.53 29.08 -0.22
C LYS A 167 32.67 28.03 -1.33
N ASN A 168 33.62 27.11 -1.19
CA ASN A 168 33.84 26.03 -2.16
C ASN A 168 32.93 24.85 -1.81
N VAL A 169 31.66 24.98 -2.17
CA VAL A 169 30.63 23.98 -1.87
C VAL A 169 30.68 22.87 -2.90
N ILE A 170 30.81 21.62 -2.43
CA ILE A 170 30.57 20.44 -3.28
C ILE A 170 29.07 20.42 -3.62
N THR A 171 28.76 20.35 -4.90
CA THR A 171 27.38 20.35 -5.41
C THR A 171 27.19 19.19 -6.38
N ALA A 172 25.93 18.87 -6.67
CA ALA A 172 25.58 17.86 -7.65
C ALA A 172 24.47 18.37 -8.59
N PRO A 173 24.32 17.80 -9.80
CA PRO A 173 23.29 18.22 -10.75
C PRO A 173 21.88 17.79 -10.28
N PRO A 174 20.79 18.38 -10.81
CA PRO A 174 19.42 18.16 -10.32
C PRO A 174 18.90 16.72 -10.45
N ASP A 175 19.48 15.93 -11.35
CA ASP A 175 19.16 14.53 -11.61
C ASP A 175 19.89 13.55 -10.67
N THR A 176 20.67 14.05 -9.72
CA THR A 176 21.41 13.22 -8.75
C THR A 176 20.45 12.41 -7.87
N ASN A 177 20.55 11.09 -7.98
CA ASN A 177 19.75 10.18 -7.18
C ASN A 177 20.32 9.97 -5.76
N LEU A 178 19.55 9.32 -4.90
CA LEU A 178 19.87 9.17 -3.48
C LEU A 178 21.16 8.36 -3.24
N LYS A 179 21.44 7.35 -4.07
CA LYS A 179 22.66 6.53 -3.97
C LYS A 179 23.90 7.32 -4.40
N GLN A 180 23.82 8.04 -5.53
CA GLN A 180 24.89 8.94 -5.97
C GLN A 180 25.15 10.02 -4.92
N ALA A 181 24.09 10.61 -4.35
CA ALA A 181 24.22 11.58 -3.27
C ALA A 181 24.95 10.97 -2.06
N TYR A 182 24.58 9.76 -1.63
CA TYR A 182 25.25 9.07 -0.53
C TYR A 182 26.74 8.82 -0.80
N GLU A 183 27.09 8.38 -2.01
CA GLU A 183 28.48 8.13 -2.44
C GLU A 183 29.30 9.44 -2.43
N ILE A 184 28.80 10.51 -3.06
CA ILE A 184 29.42 11.84 -3.06
C ILE A 184 29.61 12.35 -1.63
N MET A 185 28.57 12.21 -0.79
CA MET A 185 28.61 12.67 0.60
C MET A 185 29.63 11.90 1.44
N GLN A 186 29.77 10.59 1.23
CA GLN A 186 30.77 9.77 1.90
C GLN A 186 32.20 10.08 1.44
N GLU A 187 32.41 10.17 0.12
CA GLU A 187 33.71 10.45 -0.49
C GLU A 187 34.27 11.80 0.00
N HIS A 188 33.45 12.85 -0.07
CA HIS A 188 33.83 14.19 0.33
C HIS A 188 33.63 14.47 1.83
N LYS A 189 33.07 13.53 2.59
CA LYS A 189 32.78 13.63 4.03
C LYS A 189 31.96 14.88 4.39
N ILE A 190 30.91 15.12 3.62
CA ILE A 190 30.03 16.29 3.76
C ILE A 190 28.65 15.90 4.30
N GLY A 191 28.11 16.71 5.20
CA GLY A 191 26.79 16.47 5.81
C GLY A 191 25.60 16.95 4.98
N LYS A 192 25.84 17.80 3.98
CA LYS A 192 24.83 18.45 3.14
C LYS A 192 25.33 18.53 1.71
N LEU A 193 24.50 18.18 0.73
CA LEU A 193 24.84 18.19 -0.69
C LEU A 193 23.80 18.99 -1.47
N PRO A 194 24.08 20.26 -1.80
CA PRO A 194 23.19 21.09 -2.61
C PRO A 194 23.10 20.59 -4.05
N LEU A 195 21.88 20.56 -4.60
CA LEU A 195 21.63 20.34 -6.01
C LEU A 195 21.48 21.67 -6.73
N VAL A 196 22.25 21.88 -7.80
CA VAL A 196 22.29 23.17 -8.50
C VAL A 196 22.02 23.03 -10.00
N ASN A 197 21.30 23.99 -10.58
CA ASN A 197 21.11 24.12 -12.03
C ASN A 197 21.54 25.52 -12.47
N LYS A 198 22.50 25.61 -13.39
CA LYS A 198 23.07 26.90 -13.85
C LYS A 198 23.46 27.82 -12.67
N GLY A 199 23.99 27.23 -11.60
CA GLY A 199 24.40 27.92 -10.37
C GLY A 199 23.28 28.25 -9.37
N LYS A 200 22.01 28.05 -9.73
CA LYS A 200 20.87 28.24 -8.81
C LYS A 200 20.62 26.98 -7.98
N LEU A 201 20.41 27.17 -6.68
CA LEU A 201 20.03 26.08 -5.78
C LEU A 201 18.61 25.60 -6.12
N ILE A 202 18.46 24.29 -6.32
CA ILE A 202 17.15 23.66 -6.58
C ILE A 202 16.71 22.81 -5.39
N ALA A 203 17.63 22.08 -4.74
CA ALA A 203 17.29 21.20 -3.64
C ALA A 203 18.53 20.89 -2.78
N LEU A 204 18.37 20.14 -1.69
CA LEU A 204 19.45 19.82 -0.76
C LEU A 204 19.31 18.39 -0.20
N TYR A 205 20.35 17.57 -0.36
CA TYR A 205 20.44 16.31 0.37
C TYR A 205 21.05 16.50 1.75
N SER A 206 20.58 15.70 2.71
CA SER A 206 21.03 15.65 4.10
C SER A 206 21.63 14.27 4.40
N TYR A 207 22.88 14.22 4.87
CA TYR A 207 23.59 12.94 5.01
C TYR A 207 22.88 12.01 5.99
N ALA A 208 22.36 12.54 7.11
CA ALA A 208 21.64 11.75 8.09
C ALA A 208 20.40 11.06 7.48
N ASP A 209 19.64 11.79 6.67
CA ASP A 209 18.42 11.28 6.05
C ASP A 209 18.74 10.29 4.92
N VAL A 210 19.71 10.65 4.06
CA VAL A 210 20.20 9.77 2.99
C VAL A 210 20.78 8.47 3.55
N ARG A 211 21.61 8.55 4.60
CA ARG A 211 22.21 7.41 5.26
C ARG A 211 21.16 6.46 5.83
N ARG A 212 20.19 6.98 6.58
CA ARG A 212 19.09 6.18 7.14
C ARG A 212 18.30 5.45 6.05
N LEU A 213 18.15 6.07 4.89
CA LEU A 213 17.48 5.47 3.74
C LEU A 213 18.35 4.40 3.07
N ILE A 214 19.64 4.65 2.81
CA ILE A 214 20.53 3.69 2.13
C ILE A 214 20.93 2.50 3.01
N GLU A 215 21.29 2.74 4.28
CA GLU A 215 21.74 1.68 5.21
C GLU A 215 20.60 0.77 5.67
N ASN A 216 19.38 0.98 5.15
CA ASN A 216 18.20 0.17 5.40
C ASN A 216 17.90 -0.01 6.91
N GLU A 217 18.10 1.05 7.69
CA GLU A 217 17.79 1.06 9.14
C GLU A 217 16.30 0.75 9.42
N GLU A 218 15.45 0.88 8.39
CA GLU A 218 14.02 0.55 8.41
C GLU A 218 13.72 -0.64 7.47
N PRO A 219 14.06 -1.89 7.86
CA PRO A 219 14.03 -3.05 6.98
C PRO A 219 12.62 -3.47 6.54
N LEU A 220 11.59 -2.95 7.21
CA LEU A 220 10.19 -3.21 6.88
C LEU A 220 9.71 -2.38 5.69
N PHE A 221 10.35 -1.26 5.33
CA PHE A 221 9.81 -0.39 4.29
C PHE A 221 9.80 -1.12 2.94
N ASN A 222 8.65 -1.15 2.29
CA ASN A 222 8.51 -1.68 0.95
C ASN A 222 9.01 -0.65 -0.07
N ARG A 223 10.22 -0.89 -0.59
CA ARG A 223 10.94 0.06 -1.44
C ARG A 223 11.24 -0.49 -2.83
N ASP A 224 11.34 0.42 -3.79
CA ASP A 224 11.88 0.15 -5.11
C ASP A 224 13.43 0.16 -5.09
N GLU A 225 14.04 -0.14 -6.23
CA GLU A 225 15.50 -0.17 -6.39
C GLU A 225 16.17 1.21 -6.22
N LYS A 226 15.38 2.29 -6.25
CA LYS A 226 15.81 3.67 -6.01
C LYS A 226 15.58 4.10 -4.54
N TYR A 227 15.28 3.16 -3.65
CA TYR A 227 15.00 3.38 -2.22
C TYR A 227 13.75 4.23 -1.93
N ARG A 228 12.85 4.39 -2.91
CA ARG A 228 11.57 5.08 -2.75
C ARG A 228 10.50 4.09 -2.32
N LEU A 229 9.46 4.54 -1.63
CA LEU A 229 8.32 3.67 -1.32
C LEU A 229 7.68 3.14 -2.61
N ARG A 230 7.25 1.88 -2.58
CA ARG A 230 6.44 1.29 -3.63
C ARG A 230 4.98 1.73 -3.52
N VAL A 231 4.33 1.93 -4.65
CA VAL A 231 2.92 2.31 -4.73
C VAL A 231 2.25 1.67 -5.95
N ALA A 232 0.98 1.28 -5.76
CA ALA A 232 0.14 0.77 -6.82
C ALA A 232 -0.95 1.79 -7.18
N ALA A 233 -1.51 1.70 -8.39
CA ALA A 233 -2.63 2.54 -8.80
C ALA A 233 -3.68 1.72 -9.58
N GLY A 234 -4.96 1.99 -9.31
CA GLY A 234 -6.08 1.40 -10.02
C GLY A 234 -6.30 2.06 -11.39
N ILE A 235 -6.64 1.28 -12.39
CA ILE A 235 -7.06 1.72 -13.74
C ILE A 235 -8.23 0.84 -14.22
N GLY A 236 -8.98 1.31 -15.20
CA GLY A 236 -10.06 0.56 -15.85
C GLY A 236 -9.70 0.09 -17.26
N PRO A 237 -10.56 -0.71 -17.90
CA PRO A 237 -10.48 -0.98 -19.34
C PRO A 237 -10.52 0.32 -20.15
N GLY A 238 -9.57 0.49 -21.08
CA GLY A 238 -9.51 1.67 -21.95
C GLY A 238 -8.82 2.91 -21.37
N ASP A 239 -8.34 2.85 -20.11
CA ASP A 239 -7.62 3.94 -19.43
C ASP A 239 -6.15 4.08 -19.92
N TYR A 240 -5.93 4.14 -21.23
CA TYR A 240 -4.59 4.17 -21.85
C TYR A 240 -3.80 5.42 -21.46
N GLU A 241 -4.40 6.60 -21.60
CA GLU A 241 -3.78 7.89 -21.24
C GLU A 241 -3.45 7.97 -19.74
N ARG A 242 -4.39 7.54 -18.89
CA ARG A 242 -4.17 7.46 -17.44
C ARG A 242 -2.98 6.55 -17.11
N ALA A 243 -2.86 5.40 -17.76
CA ALA A 243 -1.73 4.50 -17.57
C ALA A 243 -0.39 5.13 -18.02
N GLU A 244 -0.39 5.90 -19.12
CA GLU A 244 0.78 6.67 -19.58
C GLU A 244 1.23 7.70 -18.54
N ILE A 245 0.30 8.52 -18.02
CA ILE A 245 0.61 9.53 -17.00
C ILE A 245 1.11 8.89 -15.69
N LEU A 246 0.52 7.76 -15.28
CA LEU A 246 0.97 7.02 -14.10
C LEU A 246 2.38 6.42 -14.30
N ASN A 247 2.69 5.94 -15.50
CA ASN A 247 4.02 5.47 -15.86
C ASN A 247 5.06 6.60 -15.78
N GLU A 248 4.74 7.82 -16.23
CA GLU A 248 5.63 8.98 -16.08
C GLU A 248 5.96 9.31 -14.62
N ARG A 249 5.09 8.92 -13.68
CA ARG A 249 5.31 9.03 -12.23
C ARG A 249 5.92 7.78 -11.61
N GLU A 250 6.35 6.83 -12.42
CA GLU A 250 7.04 5.60 -12.01
C GLU A 250 6.23 4.80 -10.99
N VAL A 251 4.94 4.60 -11.25
CA VAL A 251 4.11 3.67 -10.50
C VAL A 251 4.69 2.25 -10.58
N ASP A 252 4.69 1.52 -9.47
CA ASP A 252 5.32 0.20 -9.41
C ASP A 252 4.39 -0.91 -9.90
N VAL A 253 3.08 -0.77 -9.66
CA VAL A 253 2.05 -1.76 -10.01
C VAL A 253 0.78 -1.07 -10.51
N LEU A 254 0.27 -1.52 -11.65
CA LEU A 254 -1.05 -1.12 -12.15
C LEU A 254 -2.09 -2.20 -11.85
N VAL A 255 -3.24 -1.82 -11.30
CA VAL A 255 -4.33 -2.72 -10.99
C VAL A 255 -5.50 -2.44 -11.93
N VAL A 256 -5.71 -3.30 -12.92
CA VAL A 256 -6.89 -3.22 -13.79
C VAL A 256 -8.07 -3.71 -12.97
N ASP A 257 -8.84 -2.78 -12.41
CA ASP A 257 -9.88 -3.01 -11.40
C ASP A 257 -11.28 -2.80 -11.99
N THR A 258 -11.98 -3.90 -12.22
CA THR A 258 -13.39 -3.93 -12.65
C THR A 258 -14.21 -4.92 -11.81
N ALA A 259 -15.54 -4.79 -11.83
CA ALA A 259 -16.42 -5.78 -11.23
C ALA A 259 -16.33 -7.16 -11.91
N HIS A 260 -16.03 -7.19 -13.22
CA HIS A 260 -15.92 -8.43 -14.00
C HIS A 260 -14.63 -8.47 -14.85
N GLY A 261 -13.59 -9.09 -14.27
CA GLY A 261 -12.25 -9.18 -14.86
C GLY A 261 -12.13 -10.14 -16.04
N HIS A 262 -13.09 -11.03 -16.26
CA HIS A 262 -13.07 -11.99 -17.38
C HIS A 262 -13.80 -11.42 -18.62
N THR A 263 -13.44 -10.19 -19.00
CA THR A 263 -14.02 -9.50 -20.14
C THR A 263 -12.93 -9.11 -21.13
N LYS A 264 -13.30 -8.97 -22.41
CA LYS A 264 -12.35 -8.62 -23.47
C LYS A 264 -11.58 -7.34 -23.15
N GLY A 265 -12.27 -6.29 -22.70
CA GLY A 265 -11.64 -5.00 -22.39
C GLY A 265 -10.58 -5.08 -21.28
N VAL A 266 -10.76 -5.94 -20.28
CA VAL A 266 -9.76 -6.16 -19.22
C VAL A 266 -8.57 -6.92 -19.75
N ILE A 267 -8.81 -8.01 -20.49
CA ILE A 267 -7.76 -8.83 -21.11
C ILE A 267 -6.91 -7.98 -22.06
N ASP A 268 -7.57 -7.18 -22.91
CA ASP A 268 -6.89 -6.25 -23.83
C ASP A 268 -6.06 -5.22 -23.06
N MET A 269 -6.61 -4.64 -21.97
CA MET A 269 -5.90 -3.64 -21.17
C MET A 269 -4.67 -4.23 -20.47
N VAL A 270 -4.79 -5.43 -19.88
CA VAL A 270 -3.66 -6.15 -19.26
C VAL A 270 -2.57 -6.41 -20.29
N SER A 271 -2.93 -6.93 -21.47
CA SER A 271 -1.99 -7.21 -22.55
C SER A 271 -1.33 -5.93 -23.07
N TRP A 272 -2.10 -4.85 -23.23
CA TRP A 272 -1.58 -3.56 -23.67
C TRP A 272 -0.58 -2.98 -22.65
N VAL A 273 -0.93 -2.96 -21.35
CA VAL A 273 -0.02 -2.48 -20.30
C VAL A 273 1.27 -3.28 -20.31
N LYS A 274 1.19 -4.62 -20.39
CA LYS A 274 2.39 -5.47 -20.34
C LYS A 274 3.30 -5.29 -21.54
N ASN A 275 2.71 -5.10 -22.74
CA ASN A 275 3.47 -4.86 -23.96
C ASN A 275 4.09 -3.45 -24.01
N LYS A 276 3.38 -2.44 -23.51
CA LYS A 276 3.81 -1.04 -23.55
C LYS A 276 4.80 -0.69 -22.44
N PHE A 277 4.58 -1.23 -21.24
CA PHE A 277 5.34 -0.94 -20.02
C PHE A 277 5.83 -2.24 -19.36
N PRO A 278 6.77 -2.97 -19.95
CA PRO A 278 7.21 -4.28 -19.45
C PRO A 278 7.83 -4.23 -18.04
N HIS A 279 8.30 -3.05 -17.62
CA HIS A 279 8.87 -2.78 -16.29
C HIS A 279 7.82 -2.55 -15.19
N ILE A 280 6.55 -2.32 -15.54
CA ILE A 280 5.45 -2.17 -14.58
C ILE A 280 4.76 -3.53 -14.43
N ASP A 281 4.60 -3.98 -13.18
CA ASP A 281 3.82 -5.18 -12.91
C ASP A 281 2.32 -4.87 -12.99
N VAL A 282 1.53 -5.78 -13.58
CA VAL A 282 0.08 -5.57 -13.75
C VAL A 282 -0.74 -6.65 -13.02
N ILE A 283 -1.71 -6.20 -12.23
CA ILE A 283 -2.69 -7.07 -11.55
C ILE A 283 -4.03 -6.96 -12.27
N GLY A 284 -4.56 -8.08 -12.76
CA GLY A 284 -5.88 -8.14 -13.40
C GLY A 284 -6.97 -8.64 -12.45
N GLY A 285 -8.13 -7.97 -12.41
CA GLY A 285 -9.30 -8.46 -11.67
C GLY A 285 -10.54 -7.57 -11.75
N ASN A 286 -11.62 -7.87 -11.03
CA ASN A 286 -11.78 -9.03 -10.13
C ASN A 286 -12.29 -10.27 -10.87
N ILE A 287 -11.81 -11.44 -10.45
CA ILE A 287 -12.24 -12.74 -10.98
C ILE A 287 -12.71 -13.66 -9.84
N ALA A 288 -13.38 -14.75 -10.18
CA ALA A 288 -13.84 -15.74 -9.20
C ALA A 288 -13.72 -17.20 -9.68
N THR A 289 -13.09 -17.43 -10.84
CA THR A 289 -12.97 -18.76 -11.47
C THR A 289 -11.54 -19.02 -11.94
N GLY A 290 -11.18 -20.29 -12.08
CA GLY A 290 -9.89 -20.71 -12.62
C GLY A 290 -9.69 -20.31 -14.08
N GLU A 291 -10.72 -20.42 -14.92
CA GLU A 291 -10.68 -20.02 -16.33
C GLU A 291 -10.32 -18.54 -16.50
N ALA A 292 -10.94 -17.67 -15.71
CA ALA A 292 -10.65 -16.25 -15.72
C ALA A 292 -9.22 -15.95 -15.26
N ALA A 293 -8.70 -16.73 -14.31
CA ALA A 293 -7.31 -16.61 -13.84
C ALA A 293 -6.32 -16.96 -14.95
N LEU A 294 -6.57 -18.06 -15.67
CA LEU A 294 -5.77 -18.47 -16.82
C LEU A 294 -5.83 -17.43 -17.94
N ALA A 295 -7.01 -16.91 -18.27
CA ALA A 295 -7.17 -15.89 -19.31
C ALA A 295 -6.36 -14.62 -19.00
N LEU A 296 -6.36 -14.15 -17.75
CA LEU A 296 -5.56 -12.99 -17.34
C LEU A 296 -4.06 -13.27 -17.31
N ARG A 297 -3.65 -14.46 -16.85
CA ARG A 297 -2.25 -14.91 -16.92
C ARG A 297 -1.76 -14.92 -18.37
N ASP A 298 -2.54 -15.51 -19.27
CA ASP A 298 -2.20 -15.64 -20.70
C ASP A 298 -2.17 -14.28 -21.40
N ALA A 299 -2.94 -13.31 -20.91
CA ALA A 299 -2.86 -11.90 -21.33
C ALA A 299 -1.58 -11.19 -20.85
N GLY A 300 -0.82 -11.77 -19.92
CA GLY A 300 0.43 -11.22 -19.39
C GLY A 300 0.33 -10.65 -17.98
N ALA A 301 -0.74 -10.93 -17.23
CA ALA A 301 -0.85 -10.48 -15.83
C ALA A 301 0.30 -11.03 -14.98
N ASP A 302 0.84 -10.18 -14.09
CA ASP A 302 1.88 -10.55 -13.12
C ASP A 302 1.29 -11.03 -11.79
N ALA A 303 0.00 -10.79 -11.56
CA ALA A 303 -0.86 -11.41 -10.54
C ALA A 303 -2.34 -11.24 -10.90
N VAL A 304 -3.21 -11.99 -10.21
CA VAL A 304 -4.68 -11.84 -10.34
C VAL A 304 -5.32 -11.42 -9.03
N LYS A 305 -6.39 -10.63 -9.12
CA LYS A 305 -7.21 -10.20 -7.99
C LYS A 305 -8.54 -10.95 -7.96
N VAL A 306 -8.80 -11.65 -6.86
CA VAL A 306 -9.88 -12.64 -6.73
C VAL A 306 -10.92 -12.18 -5.70
N GLY A 307 -12.18 -12.10 -6.13
CA GLY A 307 -13.32 -11.84 -5.26
C GLY A 307 -14.44 -11.09 -5.97
N ILE A 308 -15.59 -11.74 -6.17
CA ILE A 308 -16.80 -11.11 -6.71
C ILE A 308 -17.92 -11.20 -5.67
N GLY A 309 -18.33 -10.03 -5.16
CA GLY A 309 -19.33 -9.88 -4.11
C GLY A 309 -18.99 -10.25 -2.66
N PRO A 310 -17.75 -10.57 -2.22
CA PRO A 310 -17.48 -10.88 -0.81
C PRO A 310 -17.33 -9.62 0.07
N GLY A 311 -17.19 -8.43 -0.54
CA GLY A 311 -16.94 -7.18 0.19
C GLY A 311 -18.09 -6.80 1.12
N SER A 312 -17.78 -6.26 2.30
CA SER A 312 -18.76 -5.95 3.36
C SER A 312 -19.86 -4.95 2.97
N ILE A 313 -19.67 -4.24 1.85
CA ILE A 313 -20.57 -3.20 1.33
C ILE A 313 -20.96 -3.47 -0.13
N CYS A 314 -20.64 -4.65 -0.65
CA CYS A 314 -20.96 -5.03 -2.01
C CYS A 314 -22.27 -5.83 -2.03
N THR A 315 -23.19 -5.45 -2.90
CA THR A 315 -24.49 -6.10 -3.05
C THR A 315 -24.62 -6.86 -4.37
N THR A 316 -23.54 -7.02 -5.15
CA THR A 316 -23.55 -7.72 -6.45
C THR A 316 -24.18 -9.12 -6.38
N ARG A 317 -23.92 -9.90 -5.32
CA ARG A 317 -24.56 -11.23 -5.16
C ARG A 317 -26.06 -11.17 -4.93
N VAL A 318 -26.55 -10.09 -4.33
CA VAL A 318 -27.98 -9.91 -4.02
C VAL A 318 -28.70 -9.32 -5.23
N VAL A 319 -28.13 -8.25 -5.81
CA VAL A 319 -28.76 -7.48 -6.89
C VAL A 319 -28.63 -8.18 -8.24
N ALA A 320 -27.42 -8.65 -8.58
CA ALA A 320 -27.16 -9.32 -9.86
C ALA A 320 -27.24 -10.84 -9.77
N GLY A 321 -27.27 -11.43 -8.57
CA GLY A 321 -27.25 -12.88 -8.40
C GLY A 321 -25.90 -13.54 -8.71
N VAL A 322 -24.83 -12.75 -8.88
CA VAL A 322 -23.52 -13.25 -9.35
C VAL A 322 -22.46 -13.14 -8.26
N GLY A 323 -21.71 -14.23 -8.04
CA GLY A 323 -20.52 -14.28 -7.19
C GLY A 323 -20.22 -15.70 -6.69
N VAL A 324 -19.04 -15.89 -6.11
CA VAL A 324 -18.59 -17.20 -5.58
C VAL A 324 -18.05 -17.01 -4.17
N PRO A 325 -18.48 -17.80 -3.16
CA PRO A 325 -17.92 -17.75 -1.81
C PRO A 325 -16.39 -17.74 -1.78
N GLN A 326 -15.83 -16.90 -0.91
CA GLN A 326 -14.47 -16.35 -1.13
C GLN A 326 -13.36 -17.41 -1.03
N ILE A 327 -13.49 -18.40 -0.14
CA ILE A 327 -12.51 -19.49 -0.04
C ILE A 327 -12.53 -20.33 -1.32
N SER A 328 -13.72 -20.68 -1.82
CA SER A 328 -13.85 -21.41 -3.09
C SER A 328 -13.30 -20.62 -4.28
N ALA A 329 -13.54 -19.30 -4.34
CA ALA A 329 -13.04 -18.45 -5.42
C ALA A 329 -11.50 -18.39 -5.43
N ILE A 330 -10.89 -18.17 -4.27
CA ILE A 330 -9.42 -18.16 -4.10
C ILE A 330 -8.83 -19.50 -4.53
N TYR A 331 -9.39 -20.60 -4.00
CA TYR A 331 -8.91 -21.95 -4.30
C TYR A 331 -9.03 -22.29 -5.79
N ALA A 332 -10.14 -21.92 -6.44
CA ALA A 332 -10.33 -22.19 -7.87
C ALA A 332 -9.28 -21.46 -8.74
N ALA A 333 -9.02 -20.18 -8.44
CA ALA A 333 -8.00 -19.40 -9.15
C ALA A 333 -6.59 -19.95 -8.89
N ALA A 334 -6.22 -20.16 -7.62
CA ALA A 334 -4.90 -20.64 -7.24
C ALA A 334 -4.60 -22.05 -7.79
N SER A 335 -5.58 -22.95 -7.76
CA SER A 335 -5.47 -24.31 -8.29
C SER A 335 -5.27 -24.34 -9.80
N ALA A 336 -5.94 -23.45 -10.53
CA ALA A 336 -5.76 -23.33 -11.98
C ALA A 336 -4.36 -22.78 -12.33
N LEU A 337 -3.91 -21.76 -11.59
CA LEU A 337 -2.62 -21.10 -11.82
C LEU A 337 -1.40 -21.90 -11.39
N LYS A 338 -1.55 -22.88 -10.47
CA LYS A 338 -0.47 -23.75 -9.99
C LYS A 338 0.80 -23.01 -9.52
N GLY A 339 0.61 -21.79 -9.01
CA GLY A 339 1.68 -20.91 -8.54
C GLY A 339 2.52 -20.24 -9.64
N GLU A 340 2.06 -20.21 -10.89
CA GLU A 340 2.74 -19.50 -11.99
C GLU A 340 2.76 -17.97 -11.80
N ILE A 341 1.70 -17.41 -11.22
CA ILE A 341 1.59 -16.02 -10.76
C ILE A 341 0.85 -15.93 -9.42
N PRO A 342 1.11 -14.89 -8.60
CA PRO A 342 0.44 -14.71 -7.32
C PRO A 342 -1.06 -14.41 -7.41
N VAL A 343 -1.76 -14.72 -6.32
CA VAL A 343 -3.20 -14.46 -6.15
C VAL A 343 -3.42 -13.46 -5.00
N VAL A 344 -4.14 -12.38 -5.29
CA VAL A 344 -4.60 -11.40 -4.30
C VAL A 344 -6.05 -11.71 -3.92
N ALA A 345 -6.31 -12.04 -2.66
CA ALA A 345 -7.68 -12.19 -2.17
C ALA A 345 -8.28 -10.83 -1.79
N ASP A 346 -9.36 -10.43 -2.46
CA ASP A 346 -9.99 -9.11 -2.31
C ASP A 346 -11.41 -9.22 -1.73
N GLY A 347 -11.59 -8.66 -0.52
CA GLY A 347 -12.87 -8.58 0.17
C GLY A 347 -13.22 -9.78 1.06
N GLY A 348 -14.20 -9.57 1.95
CA GLY A 348 -14.71 -10.58 2.90
C GLY A 348 -13.89 -10.77 4.17
N ILE A 349 -12.69 -10.20 4.26
CA ILE A 349 -11.86 -10.21 5.47
C ILE A 349 -12.49 -9.32 6.55
N ARG A 350 -12.82 -9.90 7.70
CA ARG A 350 -13.34 -9.17 8.87
C ARG A 350 -12.35 -9.18 10.02
N ASN A 351 -11.70 -10.33 10.23
CA ASN A 351 -10.78 -10.57 11.34
C ASN A 351 -9.45 -11.13 10.84
N SER A 352 -8.41 -11.05 11.68
CA SER A 352 -7.06 -11.52 11.30
C SER A 352 -6.98 -13.01 10.95
N GLY A 353 -7.86 -13.84 11.53
CA GLY A 353 -7.95 -15.27 11.19
C GLY A 353 -8.38 -15.55 9.75
N ASP A 354 -9.18 -14.66 9.14
CA ASP A 354 -9.63 -14.82 7.75
C ASP A 354 -8.46 -14.75 6.76
N ILE A 355 -7.40 -14.00 7.13
CA ILE A 355 -6.17 -13.88 6.33
C ILE A 355 -5.49 -15.24 6.21
N ALA A 356 -5.25 -15.92 7.34
CA ALA A 356 -4.58 -17.21 7.34
C ALA A 356 -5.39 -18.24 6.54
N LYS A 357 -6.73 -18.19 6.63
CA LYS A 357 -7.62 -19.01 5.81
C LYS A 357 -7.49 -18.68 4.32
N ALA A 358 -7.45 -17.40 3.94
CA ALA A 358 -7.24 -16.98 2.55
C ALA A 358 -5.90 -17.50 1.99
N LEU A 359 -4.83 -17.42 2.78
CA LEU A 359 -3.51 -17.91 2.39
C LEU A 359 -3.51 -19.43 2.21
N VAL A 360 -4.06 -20.20 3.15
CA VAL A 360 -4.19 -21.67 3.01
C VAL A 360 -5.04 -22.06 1.80
N ALA A 361 -6.07 -21.28 1.46
CA ALA A 361 -6.85 -21.48 0.24
C ALA A 361 -6.05 -21.24 -1.05
N GLY A 362 -4.88 -20.58 -0.99
CA GLY A 362 -3.96 -20.41 -2.09
C GLY A 362 -3.59 -18.97 -2.42
N ALA A 363 -4.16 -17.97 -1.72
CA ALA A 363 -3.76 -16.58 -1.88
C ALA A 363 -2.29 -16.36 -1.45
N ASP A 364 -1.66 -15.33 -2.00
CA ASP A 364 -0.32 -14.87 -1.62
C ASP A 364 -0.40 -13.59 -0.79
N THR A 365 -1.36 -12.74 -1.09
CA THR A 365 -1.64 -11.51 -0.35
C THR A 365 -3.14 -11.25 -0.23
N VAL A 366 -3.52 -10.36 0.69
CA VAL A 366 -4.91 -9.97 0.89
C VAL A 366 -5.08 -8.46 0.73
N MET A 367 -6.14 -8.06 0.04
CA MET A 367 -6.57 -6.67 -0.10
C MET A 367 -7.68 -6.37 0.91
N MET A 368 -7.49 -5.31 1.70
CA MET A 368 -8.37 -4.92 2.79
C MET A 368 -9.01 -3.55 2.53
N GLY A 369 -10.35 -3.49 2.65
CA GLY A 369 -11.14 -2.26 2.56
C GLY A 369 -11.59 -1.78 3.94
N SER A 370 -12.68 -2.37 4.46
CA SER A 370 -13.37 -1.94 5.68
C SER A 370 -12.46 -1.85 6.91
N VAL A 371 -11.54 -2.80 7.06
CA VAL A 371 -10.54 -2.85 8.14
C VAL A 371 -9.68 -1.58 8.17
N LEU A 372 -9.35 -1.05 7.00
CA LEU A 372 -8.46 0.09 6.82
C LEU A 372 -9.22 1.42 6.68
N ALA A 373 -10.48 1.39 6.24
CA ALA A 373 -11.32 2.58 6.09
C ALA A 373 -11.48 3.35 7.41
N GLY A 374 -11.53 2.64 8.56
CA GLY A 374 -11.67 3.23 9.88
C GLY A 374 -10.42 3.91 10.45
N THR A 375 -9.32 3.98 9.69
CA THR A 375 -8.04 4.50 10.19
C THR A 375 -7.89 6.01 10.02
N GLU A 376 -6.94 6.60 10.74
CA GLU A 376 -6.62 8.03 10.65
C GLU A 376 -6.12 8.43 9.25
N GLU A 377 -5.39 7.52 8.60
CA GLU A 377 -4.75 7.73 7.30
C GLU A 377 -5.71 7.56 6.11
N SER A 378 -6.90 7.00 6.33
CA SER A 378 -7.92 6.87 5.30
C SER A 378 -8.46 8.24 4.87
N PRO A 379 -8.88 8.42 3.62
CA PRO A 379 -9.48 9.67 3.14
C PRO A 379 -10.93 9.88 3.60
N GLY A 380 -11.62 8.82 4.08
CA GLY A 380 -13.02 8.90 4.51
C GLY A 380 -13.25 9.94 5.62
N GLU A 381 -14.43 10.57 5.62
CA GLU A 381 -14.80 11.60 6.59
C GLU A 381 -14.99 10.99 7.98
N LYS A 382 -14.42 11.65 9.00
CA LYS A 382 -14.51 11.25 10.41
C LYS A 382 -15.70 11.97 11.04
N ILE A 383 -16.68 11.22 11.52
CA ILE A 383 -17.91 11.74 12.13
C ILE A 383 -18.07 11.25 13.57
N ILE A 384 -18.87 11.97 14.36
CA ILE A 384 -19.32 11.52 15.68
C ILE A 384 -20.76 11.05 15.55
N TYR A 385 -21.02 9.79 15.90
CA TYR A 385 -22.35 9.19 15.93
C TYR A 385 -22.57 8.53 17.30
N GLU A 386 -23.65 8.90 17.99
CA GLU A 386 -23.97 8.42 19.35
C GLU A 386 -22.80 8.51 20.34
N GLY A 387 -22.03 9.60 20.25
CA GLY A 387 -20.88 9.86 21.14
C GLY A 387 -19.63 9.02 20.85
N ARG A 388 -19.61 8.25 19.75
CA ARG A 388 -18.45 7.48 19.28
C ARG A 388 -17.97 8.00 17.93
N GLN A 389 -16.68 7.82 17.66
CA GLN A 389 -16.07 8.19 16.38
C GLN A 389 -16.24 7.08 15.34
N PHE A 390 -16.71 7.47 14.17
CA PHE A 390 -16.87 6.61 13.00
C PHE A 390 -16.24 7.27 11.77
N VAL A 391 -16.02 6.48 10.73
CA VAL A 391 -15.57 6.94 9.43
C VAL A 391 -16.59 6.54 8.37
N ILE A 392 -16.95 7.46 7.48
CA ILE A 392 -17.83 7.18 6.34
C ILE A 392 -17.10 6.22 5.38
N TYR A 393 -17.76 5.13 5.04
CA TYR A 393 -17.22 4.06 4.19
C TYR A 393 -18.25 3.65 3.14
N ARG A 394 -17.88 3.74 1.87
CA ARG A 394 -18.79 3.52 0.75
C ARG A 394 -18.24 2.59 -0.31
N GLY A 395 -19.15 1.85 -0.93
CA GLY A 395 -18.81 0.89 -1.98
C GLY A 395 -18.59 1.61 -3.28
N MET A 396 -17.65 1.14 -4.09
CA MET A 396 -17.48 1.67 -5.45
C MET A 396 -18.75 1.51 -6.29
N GLY A 397 -19.64 0.58 -5.91
CA GLY A 397 -20.95 0.40 -6.50
C GLY A 397 -22.10 1.12 -5.79
N SER A 398 -21.84 1.96 -4.77
CA SER A 398 -22.89 2.74 -4.12
C SER A 398 -23.40 3.85 -5.04
N LEU A 399 -24.64 4.28 -4.80
CA LEU A 399 -25.27 5.30 -5.62
C LEU A 399 -24.50 6.64 -5.56
N ASP A 400 -24.00 7.04 -4.39
CA ASP A 400 -23.19 8.26 -4.28
C ASP A 400 -21.85 8.10 -4.99
N ALA A 401 -21.16 6.96 -4.84
CA ALA A 401 -19.90 6.70 -5.54
C ALA A 401 -20.07 6.68 -7.06
N MET A 402 -21.17 6.11 -7.56
CA MET A 402 -21.51 6.06 -8.98
C MET A 402 -21.98 7.41 -9.52
N LYS A 403 -22.78 8.19 -8.79
CA LYS A 403 -23.22 9.53 -9.23
C LYS A 403 -22.08 10.53 -9.22
N SER A 404 -21.28 10.52 -8.15
CA SER A 404 -20.22 11.52 -7.95
C SER A 404 -18.97 11.29 -8.79
N ARG A 405 -18.68 10.05 -9.25
CA ARG A 405 -17.40 9.70 -9.88
C ARG A 405 -17.55 8.78 -11.09
N GLU A 406 -16.99 9.21 -12.22
CA GLU A 406 -16.97 8.44 -13.47
C GLU A 406 -16.24 7.09 -13.33
N GLY A 407 -15.11 7.07 -12.59
CA GLY A 407 -14.33 5.85 -12.37
C GLY A 407 -15.12 4.70 -11.74
N SER A 408 -16.09 5.02 -10.88
CA SER A 408 -17.04 4.07 -10.29
C SER A 408 -18.04 3.55 -11.34
N ARG A 409 -18.59 4.41 -12.20
CA ARG A 409 -19.55 3.99 -13.25
C ARG A 409 -18.92 3.03 -14.24
N GLN A 410 -17.72 3.38 -14.73
CA GLN A 410 -16.95 2.54 -15.65
C GLN A 410 -16.65 1.15 -15.06
N ARG A 411 -16.40 1.05 -13.75
CA ARG A 411 -16.14 -0.23 -13.06
C ARG A 411 -17.30 -1.22 -13.20
N TYR A 412 -18.53 -0.72 -13.32
CA TYR A 412 -19.74 -1.52 -13.49
C TYR A 412 -20.32 -1.46 -14.91
N GLY A 413 -19.57 -0.91 -15.87
CA GLY A 413 -19.98 -0.84 -17.29
C GLY A 413 -21.16 0.09 -17.56
N LEU A 414 -21.36 1.12 -16.73
CA LEU A 414 -22.46 2.07 -16.84
C LEU A 414 -22.05 3.34 -17.59
N SER A 415 -22.96 3.90 -18.40
CA SER A 415 -22.87 5.23 -19.03
C SER A 415 -23.48 6.32 -18.12
N ASP A 416 -23.41 7.59 -18.54
CA ASP A 416 -23.92 8.76 -17.80
C ASP A 416 -25.46 8.90 -17.77
N ASP A 417 -26.22 7.84 -18.10
CA ASP A 417 -27.69 7.88 -18.05
C ASP A 417 -28.22 7.82 -16.59
N ASP A 418 -29.36 8.50 -16.37
CA ASP A 418 -29.96 8.73 -15.04
C ASP A 418 -30.48 7.46 -14.32
N ASP A 419 -30.58 6.31 -15.00
CA ASP A 419 -31.08 5.05 -14.46
C ASP A 419 -29.96 4.10 -13.99
N ILE A 420 -29.27 4.49 -12.91
CA ILE A 420 -28.17 3.73 -12.30
C ILE A 420 -28.72 2.65 -11.34
N VAL A 421 -28.35 1.38 -11.55
CA VAL A 421 -28.63 0.27 -10.62
C VAL A 421 -27.42 0.03 -9.70
N PRO A 422 -27.46 0.44 -8.41
CA PRO A 422 -26.32 0.32 -7.52
C PRO A 422 -26.04 -1.13 -7.11
N GLN A 423 -24.75 -1.48 -7.05
CA GLN A 423 -24.24 -2.79 -6.59
C GLN A 423 -23.38 -2.68 -5.32
N GLY A 424 -23.58 -1.61 -4.56
CA GLY A 424 -22.99 -1.38 -3.25
C GLY A 424 -23.82 -0.43 -2.41
N ILE A 425 -23.43 -0.30 -1.15
CA ILE A 425 -24.08 0.57 -0.17
C ILE A 425 -23.07 1.54 0.45
N GLU A 426 -23.62 2.53 1.16
CA GLU A 426 -22.89 3.39 2.09
C GLU A 426 -23.15 2.94 3.52
N GLY A 427 -22.12 3.09 4.35
CA GLY A 427 -22.20 2.85 5.78
C GLY A 427 -21.11 3.60 6.51
N MET A 428 -20.93 3.23 7.77
CA MET A 428 -19.90 3.78 8.61
C MET A 428 -19.17 2.65 9.33
N VAL A 429 -17.86 2.80 9.47
CA VAL A 429 -17.01 1.87 10.22
C VAL A 429 -16.50 2.55 11.48
N PRO A 430 -16.39 1.85 12.63
CA PRO A 430 -15.87 2.49 13.84
C PRO A 430 -14.42 2.91 13.65
N PHE A 431 -14.06 4.08 14.18
CA PHE A 431 -12.69 4.57 14.14
C PHE A 431 -11.74 3.58 14.85
N ALA A 432 -10.66 3.22 14.17
CA ALA A 432 -9.73 2.16 14.58
C ALA A 432 -8.35 2.71 15.02
N GLY A 433 -8.16 4.03 14.99
CA GLY A 433 -6.87 4.67 15.25
C GLY A 433 -5.95 4.64 14.01
N THR A 434 -4.64 4.58 14.22
CA THR A 434 -3.66 4.57 13.12
C THR A 434 -3.58 3.21 12.43
N VAL A 435 -3.29 3.20 11.13
CA VAL A 435 -3.08 1.97 10.36
C VAL A 435 -1.95 1.12 10.95
N SER A 436 -0.92 1.74 11.53
CA SER A 436 0.15 1.03 12.23
C SER A 436 -0.37 0.15 13.38
N LYS A 437 -1.32 0.66 14.19
CA LYS A 437 -1.92 -0.12 15.27
C LYS A 437 -2.76 -1.28 14.74
N VAL A 438 -3.53 -1.04 13.68
CA VAL A 438 -4.33 -2.09 13.03
C VAL A 438 -3.43 -3.16 12.43
N MET A 439 -2.42 -2.80 11.66
CA MET A 439 -1.47 -3.74 11.05
C MET A 439 -0.69 -4.53 12.09
N LYS A 440 -0.32 -3.94 13.24
CA LYS A 440 0.30 -4.69 14.34
C LYS A 440 -0.58 -5.86 14.81
N GLN A 441 -1.90 -5.66 14.91
CA GLN A 441 -2.83 -6.73 15.28
C GLN A 441 -2.98 -7.78 14.19
N TYR A 442 -3.05 -7.34 12.92
CA TYR A 442 -3.23 -8.23 11.77
C TYR A 442 -1.98 -9.08 11.51
N CYS A 443 -0.79 -8.48 11.56
CA CYS A 443 0.49 -9.21 11.53
C CYS A 443 0.60 -10.19 12.69
N GLY A 444 0.32 -9.75 13.92
CA GLY A 444 0.39 -10.62 15.10
C GLY A 444 -0.59 -11.79 15.04
N GLY A 445 -1.81 -11.56 14.55
CA GLY A 445 -2.80 -12.62 14.34
C GLY A 445 -2.39 -13.63 13.27
N LEU A 446 -1.77 -13.16 12.18
CA LEU A 446 -1.21 -14.04 11.15
C LEU A 446 -0.04 -14.86 11.70
N GLN A 447 0.92 -14.24 12.38
CA GLN A 447 2.04 -14.92 13.03
C GLN A 447 1.58 -15.97 14.04
N ALA A 448 0.55 -15.66 14.85
CA ALA A 448 -0.07 -16.64 15.74
C ALA A 448 -0.67 -17.82 14.97
N SER A 449 -1.35 -17.55 13.84
CA SER A 449 -1.91 -18.60 12.99
C SER A 449 -0.83 -19.49 12.39
N LEU A 450 0.30 -18.92 11.94
CA LEU A 450 1.48 -19.67 11.48
C LEU A 450 2.03 -20.58 12.59
N GLY A 451 2.16 -20.06 13.80
CA GLY A 451 2.59 -20.83 14.98
C GLY A 451 1.64 -22.00 15.28
N TYR A 452 0.34 -21.76 15.34
CA TYR A 452 -0.66 -22.83 15.54
C TYR A 452 -0.66 -23.88 14.43
N CYS A 453 -0.36 -23.48 13.19
CA CYS A 453 -0.34 -24.36 12.02
C CYS A 453 1.02 -25.03 11.79
N GLY A 454 2.03 -24.81 12.64
CA GLY A 454 3.37 -25.38 12.46
C GLY A 454 4.12 -24.88 11.22
N ALA A 455 3.75 -23.70 10.71
CA ALA A 455 4.32 -23.14 9.49
C ALA A 455 5.28 -21.98 9.79
N ARG A 456 6.56 -22.09 9.41
CA ARG A 456 7.56 -21.03 9.65
C ARG A 456 7.39 -19.79 8.77
N ASN A 457 6.72 -19.94 7.62
CA ASN A 457 6.44 -18.87 6.68
C ASN A 457 5.17 -19.14 5.88
N ILE A 458 4.76 -18.17 5.05
CA ILE A 458 3.54 -18.26 4.23
C ILE A 458 3.62 -19.44 3.24
N GLU A 459 4.76 -19.70 2.61
CA GLU A 459 4.92 -20.84 1.70
C GLU A 459 4.65 -22.18 2.40
N ALA A 460 5.23 -22.37 3.60
CA ALA A 460 4.95 -23.54 4.43
C ALA A 460 3.47 -23.63 4.81
N LEU A 461 2.84 -22.50 5.18
CA LEU A 461 1.42 -22.47 5.53
C LEU A 461 0.54 -22.90 4.35
N LYS A 462 0.83 -22.43 3.14
CA LYS A 462 0.13 -22.85 1.92
C LYS A 462 0.32 -24.34 1.64
N ALA A 463 1.54 -24.85 1.83
CA ALA A 463 1.90 -26.24 1.54
C ALA A 463 1.34 -27.26 2.53
N THR A 464 1.23 -26.90 3.82
CA THR A 464 0.87 -27.85 4.89
C THR A 464 -0.40 -27.51 5.65
N GLY A 465 -0.98 -26.32 5.45
CA GLY A 465 -2.20 -25.89 6.12
C GLY A 465 -3.38 -26.83 5.86
N LYS A 466 -4.26 -26.96 6.84
CA LYS A 466 -5.40 -27.89 6.79
C LYS A 466 -6.67 -27.21 7.22
N PHE A 467 -7.75 -27.44 6.49
CA PHE A 467 -9.10 -27.04 6.88
C PHE A 467 -9.87 -28.17 7.55
N VAL A 468 -10.79 -27.75 8.42
CA VAL A 468 -11.96 -28.53 8.82
C VAL A 468 -13.20 -27.70 8.50
N ARG A 469 -14.26 -28.36 8.02
CA ARG A 469 -15.55 -27.71 7.78
C ARG A 469 -16.24 -27.45 9.11
N VAL A 470 -16.82 -26.27 9.25
CA VAL A 470 -17.51 -25.81 10.44
C VAL A 470 -18.99 -25.62 10.11
N SER A 471 -19.87 -26.08 11.00
CA SER A 471 -21.31 -25.82 10.88
C SER A 471 -21.63 -24.40 11.35
N SER A 472 -22.84 -23.90 11.08
CA SER A 472 -23.26 -22.60 11.62
C SER A 472 -23.19 -22.54 13.15
N ALA A 473 -23.46 -23.65 13.84
CA ALA A 473 -23.31 -23.74 15.29
C ALA A 473 -21.84 -23.62 15.71
N GLY A 474 -20.92 -24.26 14.99
CA GLY A 474 -19.48 -24.13 15.24
C GLY A 474 -18.95 -22.71 14.97
N ALA A 475 -19.51 -21.99 13.99
CA ALA A 475 -19.15 -20.60 13.73
C ALA A 475 -19.62 -19.68 14.87
N VAL A 476 -20.78 -19.96 15.47
CA VAL A 476 -21.26 -19.28 16.68
C VAL A 476 -20.38 -19.62 17.89
N GLU A 477 -20.00 -20.88 18.06
CA GLU A 477 -19.09 -21.34 19.13
C GLU A 477 -17.71 -20.67 19.06
N ALA A 478 -17.18 -20.46 17.84
CA ALA A 478 -15.88 -19.83 17.64
C ALA A 478 -15.80 -18.37 18.13
N HIS A 479 -16.95 -17.70 18.26
CA HIS A 479 -17.05 -16.36 18.83
C HIS A 479 -17.25 -16.42 20.34
N ALA A 480 -16.85 -15.37 21.07
CA ALA A 480 -17.19 -15.24 22.49
C ALA A 480 -18.71 -15.34 22.68
N HIS A 481 -19.14 -16.32 23.46
CA HIS A 481 -20.54 -16.64 23.73
C HIS A 481 -20.80 -16.76 25.23
N ASP A 482 -22.08 -16.67 25.63
CA ASP A 482 -22.56 -16.81 27.01
C ASP A 482 -21.97 -15.84 28.05
N ILE A 483 -21.48 -14.68 27.59
CA ILE A 483 -20.96 -13.61 28.46
C ILE A 483 -21.38 -12.22 27.96
N LYS A 484 -21.36 -11.23 28.87
CA LYS A 484 -21.44 -9.82 28.52
C LYS A 484 -20.03 -9.24 28.41
N ILE A 485 -19.65 -8.79 27.22
CA ILE A 485 -18.34 -8.17 26.97
C ILE A 485 -18.27 -6.84 27.73
N THR A 486 -17.32 -6.73 28.66
CA THR A 486 -17.08 -5.50 29.44
C THR A 486 -16.09 -4.56 28.76
N LYS A 487 -15.17 -5.12 27.96
CA LYS A 487 -14.16 -4.37 27.19
C LYS A 487 -13.85 -5.14 25.91
N GLU A 488 -13.99 -4.48 24.77
CA GLU A 488 -13.61 -5.06 23.48
C GLU A 488 -12.10 -5.05 23.29
N ALA A 489 -11.58 -6.10 22.62
CA ALA A 489 -10.19 -6.17 22.20
C ALA A 489 -10.02 -5.48 20.84
N PRO A 490 -8.87 -4.83 20.55
CA PRO A 490 -8.65 -4.13 19.28
C PRO A 490 -8.77 -5.00 18.02
N ASN A 491 -8.61 -6.32 18.17
CA ASN A 491 -8.52 -7.32 17.11
C ASN A 491 -9.77 -8.22 16.99
N TYR A 492 -10.82 -7.96 17.76
CA TYR A 492 -12.03 -8.79 17.76
C TYR A 492 -13.29 -7.91 17.87
N ARG A 493 -14.15 -8.05 16.86
CA ARG A 493 -15.52 -7.50 16.85
C ARG A 493 -16.44 -8.58 16.31
N ARG A 494 -17.64 -8.68 16.90
CA ARG A 494 -18.64 -9.66 16.51
C ARG A 494 -19.43 -9.19 15.31
#